data_AF-A0A843H474-F1
#
_entry.id   AF-A0A843H474-F1
#
_cell.length_a   1.000
_cell.length_b   1.000
_cell.length_c   1.000
_cell.angle_alpha   90.00
_cell.angle_beta   90.00
_cell.angle_gamma   90.00
#
_symmetry.space_group_name_H-M   'P 1'
#
loop_
_entity.id
_entity.type
_entity.pdbx_description
1 polymer ?
#
loop_
_entity_poly.entity_id
_entity_poly.type
_entity_poly.pdbx_seq_one_letter_code
_entity_poly.pdbx_strand_id
1 'polypeptide(L)'
;SGILGWIMLQTPISSGISLMCTFSGLFGISTILFSLNDSSSIPHQNRFYDLEIDLDAIKSIFAGGTAGAILGFLPGFGPAQGSIIAQGACGTSDDSDDTKNFLLANSGLNTSDTLFSLIAIYLIGNPRSGIAVYMSYLISQFTLSHLMIFTFASLIAVSISLMICLKLGDSFSNLMQGIDYRKLSIAVIILMIVILYAFAIIYKGPILYLTLALITTTAMGLLPHYLGVSKSHLMGVLILPAIIIYMQMYI
;
A
#
# COMPACT_ATOMS: atom_id res chain seq x y z
N SER A 1 0.67 1.67 -18.06
CA SER A 1 0.16 2.30 -16.83
C SER A 1 0.40 3.81 -16.79
N GLY A 2 1.58 4.33 -17.11
CA GLY A 2 1.87 5.78 -17.00
C GLY A 2 0.96 6.69 -17.82
N ILE A 3 0.73 6.36 -19.09
CA ILE A 3 -0.17 7.14 -19.97
C ILE A 3 -1.60 7.17 -19.40
N LEU A 4 -2.08 6.04 -18.87
CA LEU A 4 -3.39 5.95 -18.23
C LEU A 4 -3.48 6.91 -17.04
N GLY A 5 -2.45 6.94 -16.18
CA GLY A 5 -2.40 7.86 -15.04
C GLY A 5 -2.41 9.32 -15.44
N TRP A 6 -1.68 9.67 -16.51
CA TRP A 6 -1.66 11.03 -17.05
C TRP A 6 -3.04 11.45 -17.55
N ILE A 7 -3.71 10.60 -18.33
CA ILE A 7 -5.08 10.86 -18.82
C ILE A 7 -6.05 11.03 -17.65
N MET A 8 -5.99 10.12 -16.67
CA MET A 8 -6.88 10.14 -15.51
C MET A 8 -6.73 11.42 -14.68
N LEU A 9 -5.52 11.96 -14.54
CA LEU A 9 -5.25 13.20 -13.80
C LEU A 9 -5.59 14.48 -14.56
N GLN A 10 -5.71 14.42 -15.90
CA GLN A 10 -6.15 15.56 -16.71
C GLN A 10 -7.68 15.69 -16.84
N THR A 11 -8.43 14.73 -16.30
CA THR A 11 -9.89 14.77 -16.40
C THR A 11 -10.50 15.84 -15.48
N PRO A 12 -11.70 16.36 -15.79
CA PRO A 12 -12.42 17.31 -14.92
C PRO A 12 -12.97 16.66 -13.64
N ILE A 13 -12.62 15.40 -13.37
CA ILE A 13 -13.03 14.66 -12.19
C ILE A 13 -12.09 15.02 -11.05
N SER A 14 -12.60 15.08 -9.83
CA SER A 14 -11.73 15.23 -8.65
C SER A 14 -10.61 14.19 -8.69
N SER A 15 -9.38 14.61 -8.47
CA SER A 15 -8.20 13.74 -8.45
C SER A 15 -8.37 12.57 -7.48
N GLY A 16 -9.04 12.78 -6.34
CA GLY A 16 -9.36 11.73 -5.37
C GLY A 16 -10.16 10.57 -5.97
N ILE A 17 -11.27 10.84 -6.67
CA ILE A 17 -12.09 9.80 -7.31
C ILE A 17 -11.34 9.14 -8.47
N SER A 18 -10.61 9.93 -9.25
CA SER A 18 -9.80 9.44 -10.37
C SER A 18 -8.75 8.43 -9.91
N LEU A 19 -8.01 8.76 -8.85
CA LEU A 19 -7.03 7.87 -8.21
C LEU A 19 -7.71 6.69 -7.52
N MET A 20 -8.83 6.89 -6.83
CA MET A 20 -9.58 5.82 -6.18
C MET A 20 -10.04 4.76 -7.19
N CYS A 21 -10.59 5.19 -8.34
CA CYS A 21 -10.95 4.30 -9.44
C CYS A 21 -9.73 3.54 -9.97
N THR A 22 -8.66 4.29 -10.26
CA THR A 22 -7.44 3.76 -10.86
C THR A 22 -6.77 2.71 -9.98
N PHE A 23 -6.62 2.98 -8.68
CA PHE A 23 -6.02 2.04 -7.73
C PHE A 23 -6.93 0.86 -7.42
N SER A 24 -8.25 1.10 -7.31
CA SER A 24 -9.23 0.02 -7.12
C SER A 24 -9.19 -0.96 -8.27
N GLY A 25 -9.12 -0.49 -9.53
CA GLY A 25 -9.01 -1.36 -10.69
C GLY A 25 -7.64 -2.01 -10.83
N LEU A 26 -6.55 -1.24 -10.79
CA LEU A 26 -5.19 -1.75 -11.04
C LEU A 26 -4.71 -2.76 -10.00
N PHE A 27 -5.03 -2.54 -8.71
CA PHE A 27 -4.46 -3.33 -7.61
C PHE A 27 -5.50 -4.07 -6.76
N GLY A 28 -6.71 -3.54 -6.61
CA GLY A 28 -7.74 -4.17 -5.79
C GLY A 28 -8.51 -5.26 -6.53
N ILE A 29 -9.46 -4.82 -7.37
CA ILE A 29 -10.40 -5.67 -8.10
C ILE A 29 -9.65 -6.66 -9.00
N SER A 30 -8.61 -6.22 -9.72
CA SER A 30 -7.81 -7.12 -10.58
C SER A 30 -7.21 -8.29 -9.81
N THR A 31 -6.66 -8.04 -8.62
CA THR A 31 -6.04 -9.06 -7.76
C THR A 31 -7.07 -10.03 -7.24
N ILE A 32 -8.18 -9.51 -6.69
CA ILE A 32 -9.23 -10.36 -6.14
C ILE A 32 -9.89 -11.18 -7.27
N LEU A 33 -10.08 -10.59 -8.45
CA LEU A 33 -10.64 -11.28 -9.61
C LEU A 33 -9.71 -12.39 -10.11
N PHE A 34 -8.40 -12.16 -10.12
CA PHE A 34 -7.42 -13.19 -10.44
C PHE A 34 -7.46 -14.33 -9.39
N SER A 35 -7.43 -14.00 -8.10
CA SER A 35 -7.49 -15.00 -7.01
C SER A 35 -8.81 -15.76 -6.96
N LEU A 36 -9.93 -15.18 -7.42
CA LEU A 36 -11.22 -15.86 -7.57
C LEU A 36 -11.21 -16.98 -8.60
N ASN A 37 -10.30 -16.90 -9.57
CA ASN A 37 -10.13 -17.93 -10.59
C ASN A 37 -9.27 -19.10 -10.10
N ASP A 38 -8.52 -18.91 -9.01
CA ASP A 38 -7.78 -19.96 -8.33
C ASP A 38 -8.66 -20.65 -7.27
N SER A 39 -8.48 -21.96 -7.12
CA SER A 39 -9.15 -22.76 -6.09
C SER A 39 -8.41 -22.64 -4.76
N SER A 40 -8.32 -21.41 -4.24
CA SER A 40 -7.67 -21.14 -2.95
C SER A 40 -8.59 -21.56 -1.81
N SER A 41 -8.09 -22.39 -0.89
CA SER A 41 -8.75 -22.69 0.38
C SER A 41 -7.95 -22.09 1.53
N ILE A 42 -8.64 -21.59 2.56
CA ILE A 42 -8.00 -21.07 3.75
C ILE A 42 -7.46 -22.28 4.54
N PRO A 43 -6.15 -22.37 4.78
CA PRO A 43 -5.58 -23.50 5.50
C PRO A 43 -6.03 -23.49 6.97
N HIS A 44 -6.08 -24.68 7.57
CA HIS A 44 -6.41 -24.85 8.98
C HIS A 44 -5.42 -24.07 9.86
N GLN A 45 -5.93 -23.31 10.82
CA GLN A 45 -5.10 -22.44 11.66
C GLN A 45 -4.80 -23.16 12.96
N ASN A 46 -3.51 -23.36 13.26
CA ASN A 46 -3.08 -23.99 14.49
C ASN A 46 -3.19 -22.99 15.65
N ARG A 47 -3.84 -23.40 16.73
CA ARG A 47 -4.03 -22.60 17.94
C ARG A 47 -2.76 -22.53 18.80
N PHE A 48 -1.82 -23.44 18.56
CA PHE A 48 -0.52 -23.48 19.21
C PHE A 48 0.54 -23.09 18.18
N TYR A 49 1.05 -21.87 18.30
CA TYR A 49 2.12 -21.35 17.47
C TYR A 49 3.19 -20.73 18.37
N ASP A 50 4.45 -20.94 18.00
CA ASP A 50 5.60 -20.31 18.65
C ASP A 50 6.20 -19.27 17.71
N LEU A 51 6.63 -18.15 18.28
CA LEU A 51 7.31 -17.11 17.52
C LEU A 51 8.79 -17.50 17.36
N GLU A 52 9.11 -18.12 16.23
CA GLU A 52 10.51 -18.39 15.86
C GLU A 52 11.12 -17.18 15.15
N ILE A 53 12.09 -16.54 15.81
CA ILE A 53 12.90 -15.47 15.25
C ILE A 53 14.26 -16.06 14.87
N ASP A 54 14.44 -16.25 13.58
CA ASP A 54 15.66 -16.70 12.94
C ASP A 54 16.52 -15.51 12.46
N LEU A 55 17.75 -15.80 12.05
CA LEU A 55 18.68 -14.78 11.56
C LEU A 55 18.18 -14.11 10.26
N ASP A 56 17.48 -14.85 9.41
CA ASP A 56 16.92 -14.30 8.16
C ASP A 56 15.71 -13.40 8.42
N ALA A 57 14.89 -13.73 9.43
CA ALA A 57 13.87 -12.82 9.94
C ALA A 57 14.47 -11.49 10.43
N ILE A 58 15.54 -11.53 11.23
CA ILE A 58 16.22 -10.30 11.70
C ILE A 58 16.80 -9.53 10.51
N LYS A 59 17.48 -10.21 9.59
CA LYS A 59 18.02 -9.61 8.36
C LYS A 59 16.92 -8.92 7.55
N SER A 60 15.76 -9.55 7.43
CA SER A 60 14.59 -9.02 6.72
C SER A 60 14.01 -7.77 7.37
N ILE A 61 13.90 -7.77 8.71
CA ILE A 61 13.46 -6.59 9.46
C ILE A 61 14.42 -5.43 9.24
N PHE A 62 15.74 -5.66 9.31
CA PHE A 62 16.74 -4.62 9.10
C PHE A 62 16.79 -4.13 7.64
N ALA A 63 16.74 -5.03 6.66
CA ALA A 63 16.71 -4.68 5.24
C ALA A 63 15.45 -3.86 4.90
N GLY A 64 14.29 -4.30 5.38
CA GLY A 64 13.04 -3.54 5.26
C GLY A 64 13.12 -2.18 5.94
N GLY A 65 13.59 -2.14 7.19
CA GLY A 65 13.71 -0.90 7.96
C GLY A 65 14.67 0.11 7.32
N THR A 66 15.82 -0.34 6.82
CA THR A 66 16.78 0.52 6.11
C THR A 66 16.25 1.00 4.77
N ALA A 67 15.62 0.12 3.98
CA ALA A 67 14.97 0.50 2.73
C ALA A 67 13.87 1.54 2.97
N GLY A 68 13.06 1.37 4.02
CA GLY A 68 12.03 2.33 4.43
C GLY A 68 12.60 3.67 4.89
N ALA A 69 13.72 3.66 5.61
CA ALA A 69 14.40 4.88 6.02
C ALA A 69 14.89 5.68 4.81
N ILE A 70 15.52 5.01 3.84
CA ILE A 70 15.96 5.63 2.59
C ILE A 70 14.77 6.18 1.82
N LEU A 71 13.71 5.36 1.66
CA LEU A 71 12.52 5.76 0.92
C LEU A 71 11.79 6.95 1.53
N GLY A 72 11.77 7.05 2.86
CA GLY A 72 11.16 8.18 3.57
C GLY A 72 11.74 9.55 3.16
N PHE A 73 12.94 9.59 2.59
CA PHE A 73 13.57 10.80 2.06
C PHE A 73 13.42 10.97 0.53
N LEU A 74 13.15 9.91 -0.23
CA LEU A 74 13.12 9.96 -1.70
C LEU A 74 11.73 10.36 -2.24
N PRO A 75 11.62 11.44 -3.03
CA PRO A 75 10.35 11.83 -3.67
C PRO A 75 9.86 10.76 -4.66
N GLY A 76 8.56 10.44 -4.63
CA GLY A 76 7.91 9.60 -5.64
C GLY A 76 8.18 8.09 -5.52
N PHE A 77 9.02 7.67 -4.56
CA PHE A 77 9.16 6.27 -4.20
C PHE A 77 8.16 5.92 -3.10
N GLY A 78 7.44 4.82 -3.29
CA GLY A 78 6.47 4.32 -2.32
C GLY A 78 6.83 2.93 -1.80
N PRO A 79 6.10 2.41 -0.81
CA PRO A 79 6.40 1.15 -0.15
C PRO A 79 6.61 -0.03 -1.11
N ALA A 80 5.87 -0.09 -2.22
CA ALA A 80 6.01 -1.13 -3.23
C ALA A 80 7.41 -1.20 -3.85
N GLN A 81 8.07 -0.06 -4.06
CA GLN A 81 9.44 -0.03 -4.61
C GLN A 81 10.47 -0.37 -3.55
N GLY A 82 10.26 0.14 -2.33
CA GLY A 82 11.11 -0.22 -1.20
C GLY A 82 11.03 -1.71 -0.87
N SER A 83 9.87 -2.34 -1.04
CA SER A 83 9.66 -3.78 -0.85
C SER A 83 10.54 -4.58 -1.80
N ILE A 84 10.66 -4.15 -3.06
CA ILE A 84 11.54 -4.79 -4.06
C ILE A 84 13.01 -4.63 -3.67
N ILE A 85 13.40 -3.43 -3.22
CA ILE A 85 14.77 -3.17 -2.75
C ILE A 85 15.11 -4.07 -1.55
N ALA A 86 14.20 -4.16 -0.57
CA ALA A 86 14.37 -4.98 0.62
C ALA A 86 14.47 -6.47 0.25
N GLN A 87 13.61 -6.97 -0.64
CA GLN A 87 13.70 -8.36 -1.14
C GLN A 87 15.02 -8.64 -1.86
N GLY A 88 15.45 -7.74 -2.75
CA GLY A 88 16.73 -7.87 -3.45
C GLY A 88 17.94 -7.89 -2.51
N ALA A 89 17.86 -7.21 -1.36
CA ALA A 89 18.90 -7.20 -0.34
C ALA A 89 18.86 -8.43 0.59
N CYS A 90 17.69 -9.01 0.83
CA CYS A 90 17.54 -10.20 1.67
C CYS A 90 18.02 -11.49 0.98
N GLY A 91 17.89 -11.56 -0.35
CA GLY A 91 18.14 -12.78 -1.12
C GLY A 91 16.92 -13.69 -1.08
N THR A 92 16.52 -14.22 -2.25
CA THR A 92 15.39 -15.13 -2.39
C THR A 92 15.83 -16.54 -1.99
N SER A 93 15.24 -17.08 -0.92
CA SER A 93 15.34 -18.51 -0.59
C SER A 93 14.11 -19.21 -1.18
N ASP A 94 14.30 -20.32 -1.91
CA ASP A 94 13.20 -21.11 -2.48
C ASP A 94 12.49 -21.93 -1.37
N ASP A 95 11.63 -21.32 -0.55
CA ASP A 95 10.48 -21.99 0.11
C ASP A 95 9.59 -21.01 0.93
N SER A 96 8.59 -21.53 1.65
CA SER A 96 7.65 -20.83 2.56
C SER A 96 8.23 -19.72 3.46
N ASP A 97 9.53 -19.79 3.77
CA ASP A 97 10.24 -18.74 4.51
C ASP A 97 10.32 -17.41 3.75
N ASP A 98 10.24 -17.43 2.41
CA ASP A 98 10.23 -16.21 1.59
C ASP A 98 8.97 -15.37 1.86
N THR A 99 7.82 -16.00 2.08
CA THR A 99 6.58 -15.26 2.41
C THR A 99 6.67 -14.64 3.81
N LYS A 100 7.22 -15.37 4.79
CA LYS A 100 7.46 -14.85 6.14
C LYS A 100 8.42 -13.66 6.09
N ASN A 101 9.55 -13.83 5.42
CA ASN A 101 10.60 -12.81 5.30
C ASN A 101 10.12 -11.59 4.51
N PHE A 102 9.35 -11.79 3.45
CA PHE A 102 8.68 -10.72 2.71
C PHE A 102 7.72 -9.91 3.60
N LEU A 103 6.90 -10.58 4.41
CA LEU A 103 5.98 -9.92 5.34
C LEU A 103 6.73 -9.13 6.41
N LEU A 104 7.82 -9.69 6.95
CA LEU A 104 8.68 -9.02 7.94
C LEU A 104 9.38 -7.80 7.34
N ALA A 105 9.97 -7.93 6.15
CA ALA A 105 10.62 -6.84 5.45
C ALA A 105 9.64 -5.70 5.13
N ASN A 106 8.45 -6.01 4.61
CA ASN A 106 7.42 -5.00 4.33
C ASN A 106 6.90 -4.31 5.58
N SER A 107 6.76 -5.06 6.68
CA SER A 107 6.33 -4.49 7.97
C SER A 107 7.39 -3.54 8.53
N GLY A 108 8.66 -3.94 8.51
CA GLY A 108 9.79 -3.08 8.88
C GLY A 108 9.88 -1.84 8.00
N LEU A 109 9.66 -2.01 6.70
CA LEU A 109 9.66 -0.92 5.71
C LEU A 109 8.58 0.11 5.97
N ASN A 110 7.33 -0.30 6.12
CA ASN A 110 6.20 0.62 6.33
C ASN A 110 6.32 1.35 7.68
N THR A 111 6.77 0.65 8.72
CA THR A 111 6.98 1.25 10.05
C THR A 111 8.09 2.29 10.00
N SER A 112 9.22 1.95 9.35
CA SER A 112 10.35 2.84 9.17
C SER A 112 9.98 4.05 8.31
N ASP A 113 9.36 3.85 7.15
CA ASP A 113 8.89 4.93 6.26
C ASP A 113 7.99 5.92 7.01
N THR A 114 7.06 5.43 7.84
CA THR A 114 6.19 6.31 8.64
C THR A 114 7.00 7.17 9.62
N LEU A 115 7.93 6.58 10.38
CA LEU A 115 8.75 7.32 11.34
C LEU A 115 9.72 8.29 10.66
N PHE A 116 10.40 7.86 9.61
CA PHE A 116 11.33 8.70 8.85
C PHE A 116 10.61 9.77 8.05
N SER A 117 9.36 9.57 7.64
CA SER A 117 8.55 10.62 7.00
C SER A 117 8.29 11.81 7.94
N LEU A 118 8.15 11.59 9.25
CA LEU A 118 8.05 12.66 10.25
C LEU A 118 9.35 13.46 10.34
N ILE A 119 10.49 12.76 10.30
CA ILE A 119 11.83 13.37 10.27
C ILE A 119 12.01 14.15 8.96
N ALA A 120 11.55 13.61 7.83
CA ALA A 120 11.61 14.27 6.53
C ALA A 120 10.77 15.55 6.48
N ILE A 121 9.59 15.60 7.12
CA ILE A 121 8.83 16.85 7.29
C ILE A 121 9.68 17.88 8.05
N TYR A 122 10.32 17.48 9.15
CA TYR A 122 11.13 18.39 9.95
C TYR A 122 12.35 18.94 9.19
N LEU A 123 13.06 18.10 8.45
CA LEU A 123 14.31 18.47 7.77
C LEU A 123 14.08 19.12 6.40
N ILE A 124 13.14 18.60 5.61
CA ILE A 124 12.94 18.98 4.19
C ILE A 124 11.70 19.89 4.04
N GLY A 125 10.78 19.90 5.01
CA GLY A 125 9.54 20.68 4.94
C GLY A 125 8.51 20.13 3.96
N ASN A 126 8.77 18.98 3.32
CA ASN A 126 7.88 18.37 2.34
C ASN A 126 7.32 17.05 2.87
N PRO A 127 6.00 16.92 3.04
CA PRO A 127 5.39 15.67 3.48
C PRO A 127 5.50 14.56 2.42
N ARG A 128 5.88 13.36 2.86
CA ARG A 128 6.12 12.19 1.98
C ARG A 128 5.11 11.05 2.15
N SER A 129 4.29 11.10 3.20
CA SER A 129 3.20 10.15 3.49
C SER A 129 1.86 10.88 3.57
N GLY A 130 0.74 10.20 3.33
CA GLY A 130 -0.59 10.81 3.44
C GLY A 130 -0.86 11.41 4.83
N ILE A 131 -0.39 10.75 5.89
CA ILE A 131 -0.48 11.25 7.27
C ILE A 131 0.35 12.51 7.45
N ALA A 132 1.57 12.50 6.90
CA ALA A 132 2.47 13.66 6.89
C ALA A 132 1.84 14.87 6.15
N VAL A 133 1.17 14.62 5.02
CA VAL A 133 0.46 15.66 4.26
C VAL A 133 -0.65 16.26 5.10
N TYR A 134 -1.45 15.43 5.78
CA TYR A 134 -2.50 15.93 6.65
C TYR A 134 -1.96 16.75 7.83
N MET A 135 -0.87 16.30 8.45
CA MET A 135 -0.19 17.05 9.51
C MET A 135 0.33 18.41 9.04
N SER A 136 0.78 18.52 7.79
CA SER A 136 1.24 19.81 7.23
C SER A 136 0.11 20.86 7.12
N TYR A 137 -1.16 20.45 7.06
CA TYR A 137 -2.31 21.36 7.11
C TYR A 137 -2.69 21.79 8.54
N LEU A 138 -2.37 20.98 9.55
CA LEU A 138 -2.67 21.24 10.96
C LEU A 138 -1.61 22.11 11.63
N ILE A 139 -0.35 21.96 11.24
CA ILE A 139 0.80 22.58 11.91
C ILE A 139 1.54 23.47 10.93
N SER A 140 1.46 24.79 11.14
CA SER A 140 2.10 25.78 10.25
C SER A 140 3.62 25.79 10.32
N GLN A 141 4.22 25.44 11.47
CA GLN A 141 5.68 25.27 11.60
C GLN A 141 5.98 24.03 12.44
N PHE A 142 6.61 23.04 11.79
CA PHE A 142 6.97 21.79 12.44
C PHE A 142 8.28 21.98 13.22
N THR A 143 8.17 22.24 14.52
CA THR A 143 9.35 22.44 15.39
C THR A 143 9.86 21.12 15.97
N LEU A 144 11.08 21.15 16.52
CA LEU A 144 11.69 19.98 17.19
C LEU A 144 10.80 19.42 18.32
N SER A 145 10.09 20.27 19.06
CA SER A 145 9.16 19.84 20.11
C SER A 145 8.01 19.01 19.55
N HIS A 146 7.46 19.38 18.38
CA HIS A 146 6.42 18.61 17.71
C HIS A 146 6.98 17.26 17.25
N LEU A 147 8.17 17.23 16.65
CA LEU A 147 8.83 15.99 16.25
C LEU A 147 8.94 15.02 17.44
N MET A 148 9.43 15.49 18.59
CA MET A 148 9.57 14.65 19.80
C MET A 148 8.24 14.11 20.31
N ILE A 149 7.18 14.94 20.32
CA ILE A 149 5.85 14.50 20.75
C ILE A 149 5.31 13.43 19.80
N PHE A 150 5.42 13.64 18.49
CA PHE A 150 4.91 12.68 17.50
C PHE A 150 5.70 11.38 17.47
N THR A 151 7.01 11.41 17.66
CA THR A 151 7.82 10.19 17.76
C THR A 151 7.50 9.42 19.04
N PHE A 152 7.25 10.10 20.16
CA PHE A 152 6.83 9.43 21.39
C PHE A 152 5.42 8.82 21.25
N ALA A 153 4.49 9.57 20.65
CA ALA A 153 3.14 9.09 20.39
C ALA A 153 3.14 7.90 19.41
N SER A 154 3.98 7.91 18.38
CA SER A 154 4.09 6.80 17.43
C SER A 154 4.68 5.54 18.09
N LEU A 155 5.67 5.67 18.97
CA LEU A 155 6.20 4.54 19.73
C LEU A 155 5.13 3.89 20.62
N ILE A 156 4.35 4.69 21.35
CA ILE A 156 3.22 4.19 22.14
C ILE A 156 2.19 3.51 21.24
N ALA A 157 1.84 4.14 20.11
CA ALA A 157 0.88 3.58 19.16
C ALA A 157 1.34 2.23 18.59
N VAL A 158 2.63 2.08 18.27
CA VAL A 158 3.21 0.80 17.81
C VAL A 158 3.11 -0.26 18.89
N SER A 159 3.42 0.06 20.16
CA SER A 159 3.31 -0.89 21.27
C SER A 159 1.86 -1.36 21.49
N ILE A 160 0.90 -0.44 21.46
CA ILE A 160 -0.53 -0.77 21.59
C ILE A 160 -1.01 -1.57 20.37
N SER A 161 -0.59 -1.17 19.17
CA SER A 161 -0.93 -1.85 17.91
C SER A 161 -0.46 -3.30 17.91
N LEU A 162 0.75 -3.60 18.41
CA LEU A 162 1.24 -4.97 18.54
C LEU A 162 0.30 -5.83 19.40
N MET A 163 -0.10 -5.34 20.57
CA MET A 163 -1.01 -6.07 21.47
C MET A 163 -2.37 -6.32 20.82
N ILE A 164 -2.92 -5.30 20.15
CA ILE A 164 -4.20 -5.41 19.43
C ILE A 164 -4.07 -6.38 18.25
N CYS A 165 -2.96 -6.32 17.50
CA CYS A 165 -2.71 -7.16 16.34
C CYS A 165 -2.66 -8.64 16.70
N LEU A 166 -1.97 -9.01 17.78
CA LEU A 166 -1.92 -10.40 18.25
C LEU A 166 -3.33 -10.90 18.61
N LYS A 167 -4.09 -10.12 19.40
CA LYS A 167 -5.44 -10.51 19.84
C LYS A 167 -6.45 -10.57 18.69
N LEU A 168 -6.41 -9.61 17.76
CA LEU A 168 -7.27 -9.60 16.58
C LEU A 168 -6.86 -10.66 15.57
N GLY A 169 -5.56 -10.95 15.44
CA GLY A 169 -5.02 -11.99 14.57
C GLY A 169 -5.60 -13.36 14.90
N ASP A 170 -5.56 -13.76 16.17
CA ASP A 170 -6.15 -15.02 16.64
C ASP A 170 -7.66 -15.07 16.39
N SER A 171 -8.37 -13.97 16.69
CA SER A 171 -9.81 -13.89 16.48
C SER A 171 -10.18 -13.99 14.99
N PHE A 172 -9.43 -13.30 14.13
CA PHE A 172 -9.68 -13.24 12.70
C PHE A 172 -9.33 -14.57 12.03
N SER A 173 -8.23 -15.19 12.44
CA SER A 173 -7.79 -16.51 12.00
C SER A 173 -8.87 -17.57 12.24
N ASN A 174 -9.48 -17.60 13.43
CA ASN A 174 -10.60 -18.49 13.74
C ASN A 174 -11.86 -18.19 12.91
N LEU A 175 -12.19 -16.91 12.72
CA LEU A 175 -13.35 -16.51 11.92
C LEU A 175 -13.21 -16.93 10.45
N MET A 176 -12.00 -16.83 9.91
CA MET A 176 -11.72 -17.13 8.51
C MET A 176 -11.80 -18.62 8.18
N GLN A 177 -11.62 -19.53 9.15
CA GLN A 177 -11.76 -20.97 8.92
C GLN A 177 -13.15 -21.37 8.41
N GLY A 178 -14.20 -20.63 8.79
CA GLY A 178 -15.59 -20.94 8.43
C GLY A 178 -16.12 -20.19 7.21
N ILE A 179 -15.32 -19.30 6.60
CA ILE A 179 -15.79 -18.41 5.53
C ILE A 179 -15.38 -18.95 4.16
N ASP A 180 -16.35 -19.03 3.26
CA ASP A 180 -16.11 -19.32 1.86
C ASP A 180 -15.33 -18.15 1.21
N TYR A 181 -14.07 -18.42 0.83
CA TYR A 181 -13.16 -17.46 0.21
C TYR A 181 -13.77 -16.79 -1.02
N ARG A 182 -14.57 -17.53 -1.81
CA ARG A 182 -15.21 -17.01 -3.02
C ARG A 182 -16.28 -15.98 -2.68
N LYS A 183 -17.13 -16.27 -1.69
CA LYS A 183 -18.19 -15.34 -1.25
C LYS A 183 -17.58 -14.08 -0.64
N LEU A 184 -16.53 -14.22 0.16
CA LEU A 184 -15.82 -13.08 0.74
C LEU A 184 -15.22 -12.20 -0.34
N SER A 185 -14.52 -12.79 -1.31
CA SER A 185 -13.89 -12.07 -2.42
C SER A 185 -14.91 -11.30 -3.26
N ILE A 186 -16.04 -11.93 -3.60
CA ILE A 186 -17.14 -11.26 -4.32
C ILE A 186 -17.72 -10.12 -3.48
N ALA A 187 -17.92 -10.32 -2.18
CA ALA A 187 -18.43 -9.28 -1.29
C ALA A 187 -17.48 -8.08 -1.22
N VAL A 188 -16.17 -8.30 -1.15
CA VAL A 188 -15.16 -7.21 -1.16
C VAL A 188 -15.17 -6.46 -2.49
N ILE A 189 -15.24 -7.15 -3.64
CA ILE A 189 -15.35 -6.49 -4.95
C ILE A 189 -16.60 -5.61 -5.01
N ILE A 190 -17.74 -6.13 -4.59
CA ILE A 190 -19.01 -5.37 -4.56
C ILE A 190 -18.86 -4.16 -3.64
N LEU A 191 -18.28 -4.31 -2.45
CA LEU A 191 -18.06 -3.22 -1.51
C LEU A 191 -17.18 -2.12 -2.13
N MET A 192 -16.06 -2.48 -2.77
CA MET A 192 -15.19 -1.52 -3.44
C MET A 192 -15.91 -0.75 -4.55
N ILE A 193 -16.71 -1.46 -5.36
CA ILE A 193 -17.51 -0.87 -6.42
C ILE A 193 -18.57 0.09 -5.85
N VAL A 194 -19.29 -0.32 -4.80
CA VAL A 194 -20.32 0.50 -4.15
C VAL A 194 -19.72 1.78 -3.58
N ILE A 195 -18.61 1.68 -2.86
CA ILE A 195 -17.90 2.85 -2.32
C ILE A 195 -17.48 3.79 -3.46
N LEU A 196 -16.95 3.25 -4.55
CA LEU A 196 -16.55 4.03 -5.72
C LEU A 196 -17.71 4.81 -6.33
N TYR A 197 -18.84 4.16 -6.57
CA TYR A 197 -20.00 4.84 -7.13
C TYR A 197 -20.68 5.80 -6.14
N ALA A 198 -20.69 5.49 -4.84
CA ALA A 198 -21.22 6.38 -3.82
C ALA A 198 -20.47 7.73 -3.82
N PHE A 199 -19.13 7.69 -3.80
CA PHE A 199 -18.33 8.91 -3.90
C PHE A 199 -18.46 9.60 -5.25
N ALA A 200 -18.56 8.84 -6.35
CA ALA A 200 -18.81 9.42 -7.67
C ALA A 200 -20.10 10.24 -7.71
N ILE A 201 -21.18 9.75 -7.08
CA ILE A 201 -22.45 10.48 -6.99
C ILE A 201 -22.32 11.73 -6.12
N ILE A 202 -21.71 11.62 -4.94
CA ILE A 202 -21.54 12.73 -3.99
C ILE A 202 -20.78 13.91 -4.63
N TYR A 203 -19.71 13.62 -5.35
CA TYR A 203 -18.87 14.62 -5.99
C TYR A 203 -19.27 14.94 -7.44
N LYS A 204 -20.44 14.48 -7.91
CA LYS A 204 -20.97 14.69 -9.26
C LYS A 204 -20.00 14.28 -10.38
N GLY A 205 -19.28 13.18 -10.16
CA GLY A 205 -18.39 12.58 -11.16
C GLY A 205 -19.16 11.95 -12.32
N PRO A 206 -18.63 12.00 -13.56
CA PRO A 206 -19.25 11.39 -14.73
C PRO A 206 -19.21 9.86 -14.62
N ILE A 207 -20.36 9.25 -14.29
CA ILE A 207 -20.49 7.81 -14.03
C ILE A 207 -20.03 6.96 -15.22
N LEU A 208 -20.42 7.33 -16.45
CA LEU A 208 -20.05 6.58 -17.67
C LEU A 208 -18.54 6.57 -17.94
N TYR A 209 -17.86 7.68 -17.67
CA TYR A 209 -16.41 7.72 -17.80
C TYR A 209 -15.76 6.85 -16.72
N LEU A 210 -16.28 6.91 -15.49
CA LEU A 210 -15.75 6.15 -14.37
C LEU A 210 -15.89 4.64 -14.57
N THR A 211 -17.02 4.17 -15.13
CA THR A 211 -17.22 2.75 -15.44
C THR A 211 -16.20 2.26 -16.46
N LEU A 212 -15.97 3.03 -17.53
CA LEU A 212 -14.98 2.72 -18.56
C LEU A 212 -13.55 2.74 -17.99
N ALA A 213 -13.24 3.73 -17.15
CA ALA A 213 -11.97 3.81 -16.44
C ALA A 213 -11.77 2.59 -15.52
N LEU A 214 -12.80 2.14 -14.80
CA LEU A 214 -12.72 0.98 -13.92
C LEU A 214 -12.45 -0.31 -14.71
N ILE A 215 -13.14 -0.51 -15.83
CA ILE A 215 -12.93 -1.69 -16.70
C ILE A 215 -11.50 -1.69 -17.26
N THR A 216 -11.05 -0.56 -17.79
CA THR A 216 -9.71 -0.45 -18.40
C THR A 216 -8.59 -0.60 -17.37
N THR A 217 -8.73 -0.01 -16.19
CA THR A 217 -7.78 -0.14 -15.08
C THR A 217 -7.77 -1.57 -14.53
N THR A 218 -8.91 -2.24 -14.43
CA THR A 218 -8.99 -3.65 -14.01
C THR A 218 -8.32 -4.57 -15.04
N ALA A 219 -8.59 -4.38 -16.33
CA ALA A 219 -7.95 -5.12 -17.41
C ALA A 219 -6.42 -4.94 -17.43
N MET A 220 -5.94 -3.70 -17.26
CA MET A 220 -4.51 -3.43 -17.10
C MET A 220 -3.94 -4.06 -15.81
N GLY A 221 -4.71 -4.11 -14.73
CA GLY A 221 -4.31 -4.70 -13.45
C GLY A 221 -4.13 -6.21 -13.50
N LEU A 222 -4.81 -6.88 -14.43
CA LEU A 222 -4.68 -8.33 -14.65
C LEU A 222 -3.40 -8.69 -15.41
N LEU A 223 -2.85 -7.79 -16.24
CA LEU A 223 -1.68 -8.06 -17.07
C LEU A 223 -0.46 -8.60 -16.30
N PRO A 224 -0.03 -8.02 -15.16
CA PRO A 224 1.14 -8.52 -14.45
C PRO A 224 0.99 -9.98 -14.00
N HIS A 225 -0.23 -10.39 -13.62
CA HIS A 225 -0.50 -11.77 -13.19
C HIS A 225 -0.31 -12.77 -14.33
N TYR A 226 -0.77 -12.44 -15.54
CA TYR A 226 -0.65 -13.31 -16.71
C TYR A 226 0.73 -13.29 -17.37
N LEU A 227 1.47 -12.18 -17.21
CA LEU A 227 2.82 -12.03 -17.77
C LEU A 227 3.93 -12.47 -16.80
N GLY A 228 3.59 -12.83 -15.56
CA GLY A 228 4.58 -13.21 -14.54
C GLY A 228 5.52 -12.08 -14.13
N VAL A 229 5.08 -10.82 -14.24
CA VAL A 229 5.88 -9.64 -13.89
C VAL A 229 5.37 -8.97 -12.61
N SER A 230 6.23 -8.20 -11.94
CA SER A 230 5.85 -7.50 -10.71
C SER A 230 4.73 -6.48 -10.93
N LYS A 231 3.79 -6.36 -9.98
CA LYS A 231 2.76 -5.31 -10.02
C LYS A 231 3.34 -3.90 -9.90
N SER A 232 4.56 -3.76 -9.42
CA SER A 232 5.24 -2.47 -9.31
C SER A 232 5.40 -1.76 -10.66
N HIS A 233 5.39 -2.48 -11.79
CA HIS A 233 5.33 -1.87 -13.12
C HIS A 233 4.04 -1.06 -13.37
N LEU A 234 2.94 -1.38 -12.67
CA LEU A 234 1.70 -0.61 -12.74
C LEU A 234 1.82 0.76 -12.04
N MET A 235 2.79 0.95 -11.14
CA MET A 235 3.03 2.24 -10.47
C MET A 235 3.56 3.33 -11.41
N GLY A 236 3.89 2.99 -12.67
CA GLY A 236 4.08 3.97 -13.73
C GLY A 236 2.93 4.98 -13.82
N VAL A 237 1.72 4.58 -13.41
CA VAL A 237 0.52 5.42 -13.30
C VAL A 237 0.72 6.68 -12.45
N LEU A 238 1.62 6.65 -11.47
CA LEU A 238 2.00 7.82 -10.66
C LEU A 238 3.33 8.44 -11.13
N ILE A 239 4.30 7.60 -11.49
CA ILE A 239 5.66 8.03 -11.83
C ILE A 239 5.65 8.96 -13.05
N LEU A 240 4.96 8.58 -14.13
CA LEU A 240 4.96 9.38 -15.35
C LEU A 240 4.29 10.76 -15.14
N PRO A 241 3.08 10.86 -14.55
CA PRO A 241 2.51 12.17 -14.22
C PRO A 241 3.39 13.01 -13.30
N ALA A 242 3.99 12.40 -12.28
CA ALA A 242 4.87 13.13 -11.36
C ALA A 242 6.08 13.72 -12.10
N ILE A 243 6.75 12.95 -12.96
CA ILE A 243 7.88 13.44 -13.77
C ILE A 243 7.44 14.64 -14.62
N ILE A 244 6.31 14.54 -15.31
CA ILE A 244 5.82 15.61 -16.20
C ILE A 244 5.49 16.88 -15.40
N ILE A 245 4.74 16.75 -14.30
CA ILE A 245 4.33 17.88 -13.46
C ILE A 245 5.55 18.58 -12.85
N TYR A 246 6.51 17.82 -12.30
CA TYR A 246 7.71 18.41 -11.71
C TYR A 246 8.60 19.05 -12.78
N MET A 247 8.76 18.43 -13.96
CA MET A 247 9.53 19.04 -15.06
C MET A 247 8.89 20.35 -15.54
N GLN A 248 7.56 20.41 -15.67
CA GLN A 248 6.86 21.66 -16.03
C GLN A 248 7.01 22.76 -14.97
N MET A 249 7.20 22.41 -13.70
CA MET A 249 7.39 23.39 -12.64
C MET A 249 8.77 24.06 -12.68
N TYR A 250 9.76 23.45 -13.34
CA TYR A 250 11.13 23.96 -13.48
C TYR A 250 11.41 24.65 -14.84
N ILE A 251 10.43 24.68 -15.75
CA ILE A 251 10.49 25.38 -17.05
C ILE A 251 9.63 26.64 -16.96
#